data_AF-A0A6L6PQQ5-F1
#
_entry.id   AF-A0A6L6PQQ5-F1
#
_cell.length_a   1.000
_cell.length_b   1.000
_cell.length_c   1.000
_cell.angle_alpha   90.00
_cell.angle_beta   90.00
_cell.angle_gamma   90.00
#
_symmetry.space_group_name_H-M   'P 1'
#
loop_
_entity.id
_entity.type
_entity.pdbx_description
1 polymer ?
#
loop_
_entity_poly.entity_id
_entity_poly.type
_entity_poly.pdbx_seq_one_letter_code
_entity_poly.pdbx_strand_id
1 'polypeptide(L)'
;MKKIISAALLLAAFASAHAENFNFSYAFEDGQAITGSLSGHLVGDLLDGVSNVHINFNGNDYTGALVGASWDASTHDWNSAAGAVISTNAAKNNFIFADADPQHAVGSINNYFYFVNSNDASIGNQAFAVNYNTGDVAFDQPTQNATWSLVAAPVPEPSSIAMLAAGLGVVGAIARRRKQA
;
A
#
# COMPACT_ATOMS: atom_id res chain seq x y z
N MET A 1 -20.65 43.43 -17.06
CA MET A 1 -20.90 41.97 -16.95
C MET A 1 -19.77 41.14 -17.59
N LYS A 2 -18.49 41.41 -17.28
CA LYS A 2 -17.34 40.65 -17.83
C LYS A 2 -16.35 40.12 -16.76
N LYS A 3 -16.54 40.47 -15.48
CA LYS A 3 -15.59 40.14 -14.39
C LYS A 3 -15.97 38.90 -13.56
N ILE A 4 -17.09 38.25 -13.84
CA ILE A 4 -17.61 37.13 -13.01
C ILE A 4 -17.15 35.76 -13.56
N ILE A 5 -16.64 35.69 -14.79
CA ILE A 5 -16.24 34.41 -15.42
C ILE A 5 -14.85 33.93 -14.95
N SER A 6 -13.98 34.79 -14.43
CA SER A 6 -12.62 34.41 -14.02
C SER A 6 -12.52 33.69 -12.68
N ALA A 7 -13.56 33.69 -11.84
CA ALA A 7 -13.50 33.05 -10.50
C ALA A 7 -13.78 31.53 -10.54
N ALA A 8 -14.49 31.03 -11.55
CA ALA A 8 -14.91 29.63 -11.60
C ALA A 8 -13.80 28.65 -12.06
N LEU A 9 -12.76 29.14 -12.74
CA LEU A 9 -11.65 28.31 -13.26
C LEU A 9 -10.54 28.06 -12.23
N LEU A 10 -10.48 28.82 -11.12
CA LEU A 10 -9.42 28.64 -10.11
C LEU A 10 -9.71 27.52 -9.08
N LEU A 11 -10.95 27.03 -8.97
CA LEU A 11 -11.30 26.00 -7.98
C LEU A 11 -11.02 24.56 -8.44
N ALA A 12 -10.66 24.33 -9.71
CA ALA A 12 -10.47 22.99 -10.26
C ALA A 12 -9.03 22.44 -10.15
N ALA A 13 -8.09 23.19 -9.58
CA ALA A 13 -6.66 22.86 -9.62
C ALA A 13 -6.11 22.21 -8.34
N PHE A 14 -6.92 21.95 -7.31
CA PHE A 14 -6.49 21.22 -6.13
C PHE A 14 -6.63 19.72 -6.36
N ALA A 15 -5.74 19.14 -7.17
CA ALA A 15 -5.48 17.71 -7.11
C ALA A 15 -4.78 17.46 -5.76
N SER A 16 -5.55 17.26 -4.71
CA SER A 16 -5.02 16.87 -3.42
C SER A 16 -4.43 15.47 -3.55
N ALA A 17 -3.12 15.37 -3.35
CA ALA A 17 -2.43 14.10 -3.16
C ALA A 17 -2.93 13.48 -1.85
N HIS A 18 -4.05 12.76 -1.92
CA HIS A 18 -4.53 11.96 -0.82
C HIS A 18 -3.77 10.63 -0.84
N ALA A 19 -3.31 10.18 0.32
CA ALA A 19 -2.75 8.85 0.47
C ALA A 19 -3.82 7.83 0.05
N GLU A 20 -3.48 7.00 -0.92
CA GLU A 20 -4.31 5.90 -1.38
C GLU A 20 -4.05 4.71 -0.46
N ASN A 21 -5.11 3.98 -0.13
CA ASN A 21 -4.97 2.70 0.57
C ASN A 21 -4.77 1.62 -0.48
N PHE A 22 -3.85 0.69 -0.21
CA PHE A 22 -3.59 -0.48 -1.03
C PHE A 22 -3.77 -1.73 -0.20
N ASN A 23 -4.30 -2.76 -0.83
CA ASN A 23 -4.27 -4.11 -0.30
C ASN A 23 -3.19 -4.89 -1.04
N PHE A 24 -2.47 -5.73 -0.32
CA PHE A 24 -1.51 -6.65 -0.92
C PHE A 24 -1.75 -8.08 -0.49
N SER A 25 -1.25 -9.01 -1.30
CA SER A 25 -1.25 -10.43 -1.00
C SER A 25 -0.03 -11.11 -1.60
N TYR A 26 0.44 -12.15 -0.91
CA TYR A 26 1.43 -13.10 -1.40
C TYR A 26 1.05 -14.50 -0.93
N ALA A 27 1.03 -15.46 -1.85
CA ALA A 27 0.83 -16.88 -1.55
C ALA A 27 2.14 -17.63 -1.75
N PHE A 28 2.60 -18.31 -0.70
CA PHE A 28 3.80 -19.13 -0.71
C PHE A 28 3.52 -20.49 -1.36
N GLU A 29 4.58 -21.16 -1.84
CA GLU A 29 4.47 -22.48 -2.48
C GLU A 29 3.88 -23.56 -1.56
N ASP A 30 4.05 -23.41 -0.25
CA ASP A 30 3.53 -24.33 0.76
C ASP A 30 2.04 -24.12 1.09
N GLY A 31 1.38 -23.17 0.43
CA GLY A 31 -0.03 -22.84 0.59
C GLY A 31 -0.32 -21.83 1.69
N GLN A 32 0.68 -21.40 2.48
CA GLN A 32 0.53 -20.29 3.40
C GLN A 32 0.39 -18.97 2.62
N ALA A 33 -0.22 -17.96 3.24
CA ALA A 33 -0.43 -16.68 2.58
C ALA A 33 -0.25 -15.50 3.53
N ILE A 34 0.35 -14.44 3.00
CA ILE A 34 0.35 -13.10 3.58
C ILE A 34 -0.72 -12.29 2.86
N THR A 35 -1.52 -11.59 3.64
CA THR A 35 -2.38 -10.51 3.16
C THR A 35 -2.13 -9.27 4.01
N GLY A 36 -2.45 -8.10 3.48
CA GLY A 36 -2.25 -6.89 4.25
C GLY A 36 -2.80 -5.66 3.57
N SER A 37 -2.68 -4.55 4.28
CA SER A 37 -3.01 -3.23 3.75
C SER A 37 -1.99 -2.21 4.19
N LEU A 38 -1.90 -1.12 3.43
CA LEU A 38 -1.01 0.00 3.71
C LEU A 38 -1.52 1.25 3.00
N SER A 39 -0.99 2.41 3.37
CA SER A 39 -1.25 3.67 2.69
C SER A 39 0.01 4.14 1.96
N GLY A 40 -0.15 4.79 0.81
CA GLY A 40 0.95 5.40 0.06
C GLY A 40 0.49 6.19 -1.17
N HIS A 41 1.42 6.60 -2.02
CA HIS A 41 1.14 7.23 -3.31
C HIS A 41 1.83 6.48 -4.44
N LEU A 42 1.07 5.98 -5.40
CA LEU A 42 1.63 5.20 -6.50
C LEU A 42 2.24 6.13 -7.56
N VAL A 43 3.56 6.06 -7.73
CA VAL A 43 4.34 6.80 -8.73
C VAL A 43 4.91 5.81 -9.74
N GLY A 44 4.18 5.61 -10.84
CA GLY A 44 4.50 4.55 -11.80
C GLY A 44 4.15 3.19 -11.23
N ASP A 45 5.14 2.31 -11.03
CA ASP A 45 4.95 1.02 -10.36
C ASP A 45 5.41 1.01 -8.91
N LEU A 46 6.06 2.08 -8.42
CA LEU A 46 6.54 2.19 -7.05
C LEU A 46 5.55 2.91 -6.15
N LEU A 47 5.46 2.48 -4.91
CA LEU A 47 4.66 3.12 -3.88
C LEU A 47 5.54 3.99 -2.98
N ASP A 48 5.27 5.29 -2.98
CA ASP A 48 5.96 6.28 -2.14
C ASP A 48 5.18 6.56 -0.85
N GLY A 49 5.86 7.05 0.18
CA GLY A 49 5.24 7.47 1.44
C GLY A 49 4.50 6.36 2.19
N VAL A 50 5.02 5.12 2.11
CA VAL A 50 4.42 3.93 2.73
C VAL A 50 4.19 4.15 4.23
N SER A 51 2.95 3.92 4.69
CA SER A 51 2.56 4.06 6.09
C SER A 51 1.35 3.17 6.44
N ASN A 52 0.94 3.14 7.71
CA ASN A 52 -0.23 2.40 8.20
C ASN A 52 -0.25 0.92 7.78
N VAL A 53 0.90 0.26 7.84
CA VAL A 53 1.04 -1.12 7.37
C VAL A 53 0.37 -2.07 8.36
N HIS A 54 -0.50 -2.92 7.82
CA HIS A 54 -1.14 -4.04 8.52
C HIS A 54 -0.86 -5.33 7.74
N ILE A 55 -0.48 -6.38 8.48
CA ILE A 55 -0.15 -7.69 7.91
C ILE A 55 -0.94 -8.75 8.65
N ASN A 56 -1.52 -9.66 7.88
CA ASN A 56 -2.14 -10.89 8.32
C ASN A 56 -1.40 -12.07 7.67
N PHE A 57 -0.81 -12.93 8.49
CA PHE A 57 -0.15 -14.15 8.06
C PHE A 57 -0.99 -15.36 8.43
N ASN A 58 -1.47 -16.09 7.43
CA ASN A 58 -2.27 -17.31 7.60
C ASN A 58 -3.51 -17.11 8.50
N GLY A 59 -4.15 -15.94 8.43
CA GLY A 59 -5.30 -15.58 9.26
C GLY A 59 -4.94 -14.87 10.57
N ASN A 60 -3.65 -14.78 10.93
CA ASN A 60 -3.18 -14.16 12.17
C ASN A 60 -2.52 -12.80 11.92
N ASP A 61 -3.06 -11.75 12.52
CA ASP A 61 -2.50 -10.41 12.41
C ASP A 61 -1.13 -10.30 13.11
N TYR A 62 -0.20 -9.59 12.47
CA TYR A 62 0.95 -9.04 13.18
C TYR A 62 0.45 -7.96 14.14
N THR A 63 0.99 -7.96 15.35
CA THR A 63 0.55 -7.04 16.40
C THR A 63 1.52 -5.86 16.52
N GLY A 64 1.00 -4.70 16.93
CA GLY A 64 1.81 -3.49 17.10
C GLY A 64 1.99 -2.67 15.82
N ALA A 65 2.78 -1.61 15.93
CA ALA A 65 3.14 -0.77 14.80
C ALA A 65 4.30 -1.42 14.04
N LEU A 66 4.12 -1.60 12.73
CA LEU A 66 5.16 -2.19 11.88
C LEU A 66 6.09 -1.11 11.34
N VAL A 67 7.39 -1.37 11.43
CA VAL A 67 8.47 -0.54 10.90
C VAL A 67 8.87 -1.08 9.53
N GLY A 68 8.94 -0.19 8.54
CA GLY A 68 9.38 -0.50 7.17
C GLY A 68 10.85 -0.13 6.96
N ALA A 69 11.61 -1.03 6.33
CA ALA A 69 12.99 -0.77 5.88
C ALA A 69 13.25 -1.42 4.52
N SER A 70 14.32 -1.05 3.85
CA SER A 70 14.80 -1.69 2.61
C SER A 70 16.17 -2.31 2.80
N TRP A 71 16.46 -3.40 2.11
CA TRP A 71 17.78 -4.01 2.14
C TRP A 71 18.80 -3.16 1.36
N ASP A 72 19.94 -2.85 1.97
CA ASP A 72 21.08 -2.22 1.31
C ASP A 72 22.16 -3.28 1.03
N ALA A 73 22.25 -3.68 -0.24
CA ALA A 73 23.21 -4.68 -0.70
C ALA A 73 24.68 -4.22 -0.61
N SER A 74 24.94 -2.93 -0.41
CA SER A 74 26.30 -2.41 -0.27
C SER A 74 26.83 -2.55 1.16
N THR A 75 25.95 -2.42 2.15
CA THR A 75 26.28 -2.57 3.57
C THR A 75 25.92 -3.94 4.13
N HIS A 76 25.17 -4.75 3.36
CA HIS A 76 24.57 -6.01 3.79
C HIS A 76 23.73 -5.85 5.06
N ASP A 77 22.90 -4.80 5.10
CA ASP A 77 22.08 -4.47 6.26
C ASP A 77 20.74 -3.86 5.83
N TRP A 78 19.77 -3.88 6.75
CA TRP A 78 18.51 -3.15 6.59
C TRP A 78 18.74 -1.65 6.79
N ASN A 79 18.12 -0.83 5.95
CA ASN A 79 18.18 0.62 6.06
C ASN A 79 16.79 1.17 6.40
N SER A 80 16.54 1.37 7.69
CA SER A 80 15.27 1.89 8.20
C SER A 80 15.06 3.37 7.87
N ALA A 81 16.14 4.12 7.62
CA ALA A 81 16.06 5.52 7.18
C ALA A 81 15.63 5.67 5.72
N ALA A 82 15.95 4.71 4.86
CA ALA A 82 15.49 4.67 3.47
C ALA A 82 14.00 4.29 3.35
N GLY A 83 13.46 3.58 4.35
CA GLY A 83 12.09 3.08 4.35
C GLY A 83 11.88 1.86 3.44
N ALA A 84 10.66 1.35 3.38
CA ALA A 84 10.30 0.20 2.54
C ALA A 84 10.15 0.59 1.06
N VAL A 85 10.70 -0.21 0.15
CA VAL A 85 10.49 -0.06 -1.31
C VAL A 85 9.49 -1.11 -1.79
N ILE A 86 8.26 -0.69 -2.07
CA ILE A 86 7.17 -1.57 -2.54
C ILE A 86 6.79 -1.19 -3.97
N SER A 87 6.46 -2.20 -4.77
CA SER A 87 6.11 -2.07 -6.17
C SER A 87 4.91 -2.94 -6.54
N THR A 88 4.13 -2.53 -7.54
CA THR A 88 3.17 -3.44 -8.21
C THR A 88 3.87 -4.50 -9.05
N ASN A 89 5.12 -4.25 -9.46
CA ASN A 89 6.00 -5.22 -10.08
C ASN A 89 6.83 -5.93 -9.02
N ALA A 90 6.55 -7.22 -8.80
CA ALA A 90 7.22 -8.06 -7.82
C ALA A 90 8.75 -7.97 -7.87
N ALA A 91 9.36 -7.92 -9.07
CA ALA A 91 10.80 -7.89 -9.27
C ALA A 91 11.50 -6.62 -8.77
N LYS A 92 10.73 -5.58 -8.41
CA LYS A 92 11.25 -4.32 -7.86
C LYS A 92 11.01 -4.18 -6.35
N ASN A 93 10.40 -5.17 -5.70
CA ASN A 93 10.21 -5.14 -4.26
C ASN A 93 11.54 -5.27 -3.53
N ASN A 94 11.75 -4.40 -2.56
CA ASN A 94 12.83 -4.43 -1.61
C ASN A 94 12.35 -3.83 -0.27
N PHE A 95 11.71 -4.66 0.55
CA PHE A 95 11.20 -4.22 1.83
C PHE A 95 11.27 -5.31 2.90
N ILE A 96 11.27 -4.87 4.15
CA ILE A 96 10.86 -5.62 5.34
C ILE A 96 9.84 -4.80 6.11
N PHE A 97 8.82 -5.46 6.64
CA PHE A 97 7.95 -4.95 7.69
C PHE A 97 8.12 -5.81 8.93
N ALA A 98 8.51 -5.19 10.04
CA ALA A 98 8.75 -5.88 11.30
C ALA A 98 8.13 -5.12 12.48
N ASP A 99 7.83 -5.81 13.57
CA ASP A 99 7.29 -5.22 14.80
C ASP A 99 8.35 -4.51 15.68
N ALA A 100 9.61 -4.54 15.27
CA ALA A 100 10.69 -3.71 15.80
C ALA A 100 11.64 -3.27 14.66
N ASP A 101 12.51 -2.29 14.93
CA ASP A 101 13.45 -1.78 13.93
C ASP A 101 14.44 -2.88 13.48
N PRO A 102 14.40 -3.31 12.20
CA PRO A 102 15.26 -4.38 11.69
C PRO A 102 16.72 -3.99 11.51
N GLN A 103 17.05 -2.70 11.63
CA GLN A 103 18.45 -2.24 11.60
C GLN A 103 19.06 -2.17 13.00
N HIS A 104 18.32 -1.62 13.98
CA HIS A 104 18.89 -1.31 15.30
C HIS A 104 18.39 -2.20 16.44
N ALA A 105 17.30 -2.95 16.25
CA ALA A 105 16.62 -3.70 17.29
C ALA A 105 16.28 -5.15 16.88
N VAL A 106 17.16 -5.78 16.09
CA VAL A 106 16.96 -7.14 15.53
C VAL A 106 16.54 -8.17 16.59
N GLY A 107 17.12 -8.13 17.79
CA GLY A 107 16.79 -9.07 18.87
C GLY A 107 15.41 -8.86 19.52
N SER A 108 14.67 -7.81 19.13
CA SER A 108 13.31 -7.52 19.61
C SER A 108 12.23 -7.82 18.57
N ILE A 109 12.61 -8.29 17.37
CA ILE A 109 11.66 -8.65 16.33
C ILE A 109 11.00 -9.99 16.67
N ASN A 110 9.67 -10.01 16.72
CA ASN A 110 8.89 -11.24 16.87
C ASN A 110 8.12 -11.60 15.59
N ASN A 111 7.76 -10.61 14.77
CA ASN A 111 6.96 -10.83 13.58
C ASN A 111 7.53 -9.98 12.45
N TYR A 112 7.76 -10.60 11.30
CA TYR A 112 8.23 -9.86 10.14
C TYR A 112 7.93 -10.56 8.84
N PHE A 113 7.73 -9.75 7.81
CA PHE A 113 7.62 -10.18 6.42
C PHE A 113 8.56 -9.32 5.59
N TYR A 114 9.45 -9.96 4.85
CA TYR A 114 10.27 -9.28 3.87
C TYR A 114 10.15 -9.88 2.48
N PHE A 115 10.36 -9.02 1.50
CA PHE A 115 10.37 -9.34 0.09
C PHE A 115 11.50 -8.54 -0.56
N VAL A 116 12.57 -9.24 -0.91
CA VAL A 116 13.76 -8.65 -1.51
C VAL A 116 14.06 -9.38 -2.80
N ASN A 117 14.11 -8.65 -3.90
CA ASN A 117 14.67 -9.15 -5.16
C ASN A 117 16.06 -8.54 -5.34
N SER A 118 17.07 -9.23 -4.80
CA SER A 118 18.46 -8.82 -4.91
C SER A 118 19.33 -9.96 -5.42
N ASN A 119 20.44 -9.61 -6.06
CA ASN A 119 21.52 -10.56 -6.39
C ASN A 119 22.58 -10.63 -5.29
N ASP A 120 22.36 -9.98 -4.14
CA ASP A 120 23.25 -10.03 -2.98
C ASP A 120 23.28 -11.45 -2.39
N ALA A 121 24.47 -12.00 -2.13
CA ALA A 121 24.64 -13.35 -1.59
C ALA A 121 24.13 -13.52 -0.14
N SER A 122 24.00 -12.42 0.62
CA SER A 122 23.59 -12.47 2.04
C SER A 122 22.11 -12.75 2.23
N ILE A 123 21.24 -12.14 1.39
CA ILE A 123 19.78 -12.29 1.47
C ILE A 123 19.19 -12.93 0.20
N GLY A 124 19.84 -12.73 -0.95
CA GLY A 124 19.41 -13.22 -2.24
C GLY A 124 18.07 -12.63 -2.69
N ASN A 125 17.36 -13.46 -3.44
CA ASN A 125 16.04 -13.17 -3.93
C ASN A 125 15.02 -14.02 -3.17
N GLN A 126 14.33 -13.39 -2.21
CA GLN A 126 13.60 -14.09 -1.17
C GLN A 126 12.35 -13.33 -0.73
N ALA A 127 11.27 -14.08 -0.56
CA ALA A 127 10.11 -13.71 0.23
C ALA A 127 10.11 -14.59 1.50
N PHE A 128 9.99 -13.98 2.68
CA PHE A 128 10.05 -14.70 3.94
C PHE A 128 9.14 -14.05 4.96
N ALA A 129 8.31 -14.86 5.62
CA ALA A 129 7.38 -14.41 6.63
C ALA A 129 7.48 -15.27 7.89
N VAL A 130 7.43 -14.61 9.05
CA VAL A 130 7.43 -15.27 10.36
C VAL A 130 6.43 -14.59 11.28
N ASN A 131 5.68 -15.41 12.01
CA ASN A 131 4.91 -14.99 13.17
C ASN A 131 5.27 -15.89 14.36
N TYR A 132 6.17 -15.44 15.24
CA TYR A 132 6.59 -16.27 16.38
C TYR A 132 5.48 -16.45 17.43
N ASN A 133 4.42 -15.61 17.41
CA ASN A 133 3.30 -15.79 18.33
C ASN A 133 2.45 -17.02 18.00
N THR A 134 2.42 -17.42 16.72
CA THR A 134 1.65 -18.57 16.24
C THR A 134 2.52 -19.74 15.77
N GLY A 135 3.82 -19.48 15.55
CA GLY A 135 4.77 -20.47 15.03
C GLY A 135 4.72 -20.62 13.50
N ASP A 136 3.99 -19.75 12.80
CA ASP A 136 3.92 -19.73 11.35
C ASP A 136 5.25 -19.23 10.76
N VAL A 137 5.79 -19.97 9.79
CA VAL A 137 7.01 -19.62 9.05
C VAL A 137 6.82 -20.05 7.60
N ALA A 138 7.07 -19.16 6.65
CA ALA A 138 7.05 -19.46 5.23
C ALA A 138 8.21 -18.77 4.49
N PHE A 139 8.68 -19.42 3.42
CA PHE A 139 9.82 -19.00 2.63
C PHE A 139 9.59 -19.35 1.16
N ASP A 140 10.00 -18.46 0.26
CA ASP A 140 9.95 -18.69 -1.18
C ASP A 140 11.01 -17.84 -1.94
N GLN A 141 11.30 -18.21 -3.19
CA GLN A 141 12.08 -17.45 -4.17
C GLN A 141 11.15 -16.78 -5.20
N PRO A 142 10.79 -15.51 -4.99
CA PRO A 142 9.65 -14.89 -5.68
C PRO A 142 9.80 -14.74 -7.19
N THR A 143 11.00 -14.82 -7.78
CA THR A 143 11.13 -14.79 -9.25
C THR A 143 10.63 -16.05 -9.96
N GLN A 144 10.40 -17.16 -9.24
CA GLN A 144 9.91 -18.40 -9.84
C GLN A 144 8.39 -18.54 -9.74
N ASN A 145 7.77 -17.98 -8.70
CA ASN A 145 6.35 -18.13 -8.38
C ASN A 145 5.72 -16.82 -7.85
N ALA A 146 5.94 -15.68 -8.52
CA ALA A 146 5.40 -14.39 -8.08
C ALA A 146 3.85 -14.35 -8.06
N THR A 147 3.26 -14.71 -6.92
CA THR A 147 1.83 -14.53 -6.60
C THR A 147 1.54 -13.15 -5.99
N TRP A 148 2.56 -12.29 -5.96
CA TRP A 148 2.47 -10.92 -5.46
C TRP A 148 1.38 -10.14 -6.16
N SER A 149 0.53 -9.50 -5.36
CA SER A 149 -0.47 -8.57 -5.81
C SER A 149 -0.44 -7.34 -4.92
N LEU A 150 -0.50 -6.16 -5.53
CA LEU A 150 -0.68 -4.88 -4.86
C LEU A 150 -1.72 -4.11 -5.64
N VAL A 151 -2.87 -3.87 -5.03
CA VAL A 151 -4.03 -3.24 -5.68
C VAL A 151 -4.57 -2.11 -4.83
N ALA A 152 -4.96 -1.01 -5.46
CA ALA A 152 -5.64 0.06 -4.74
C ALA A 152 -6.92 -0.48 -4.10
N ALA A 153 -7.08 -0.21 -2.80
CA ALA A 153 -8.29 -0.57 -2.08
C ALA A 153 -9.47 0.22 -2.66
N PRO A 154 -10.65 -0.38 -2.82
CA PRO A 154 -11.83 0.34 -3.30
C PRO A 154 -12.11 1.56 -2.42
N VAL A 155 -11.95 2.75 -2.98
CA VAL A 155 -12.31 4.00 -2.28
C VAL A 155 -13.79 4.24 -2.52
N PRO A 156 -14.63 4.33 -1.47
CA PRO A 156 -16.02 4.74 -1.65
C PRO A 156 -16.04 6.18 -2.16
N GLU A 157 -16.32 6.39 -3.44
CA GLU A 157 -16.25 7.72 -4.05
C GLU A 157 -17.29 8.67 -3.41
N PRO A 158 -16.87 9.64 -2.57
CA PRO A 158 -17.81 10.59 -1.97
C PRO A 158 -18.37 11.54 -3.03
N SER A 159 -17.57 11.79 -4.07
CA SER A 159 -17.92 12.59 -5.24
C SER A 159 -19.00 11.91 -6.08
N SER A 160 -19.03 10.58 -6.23
CA SER A 160 -20.09 9.93 -7.00
C SER A 160 -21.45 10.14 -6.36
N ILE A 161 -21.55 10.07 -5.04
CA ILE A 161 -22.81 10.35 -4.33
C ILE A 161 -23.12 11.84 -4.37
N ALA A 162 -22.15 12.71 -4.13
CA ALA A 162 -22.36 14.16 -4.16
C ALA A 162 -22.69 14.69 -5.56
N MET A 163 -22.05 14.18 -6.61
CA MET A 163 -22.30 14.51 -8.01
C MET A 163 -23.61 13.92 -8.49
N LEU A 164 -23.97 12.70 -8.06
CA LEU A 164 -25.29 12.15 -8.31
C LEU A 164 -26.36 12.99 -7.61
N ALA A 165 -26.17 13.35 -6.35
CA ALA A 165 -27.09 14.20 -5.59
C ALA A 165 -27.19 15.61 -6.20
N ALA A 166 -26.07 16.20 -6.64
CA ALA A 166 -26.06 17.48 -7.35
C ALA A 166 -26.78 17.38 -8.70
N GLY A 167 -26.53 16.31 -9.47
CA GLY A 167 -27.19 16.04 -10.74
C GLY A 167 -28.70 15.88 -10.57
N LEU A 168 -29.14 15.09 -9.58
CA LEU A 168 -30.54 14.92 -9.23
C LEU A 168 -31.17 16.23 -8.71
N GLY A 169 -30.42 17.03 -7.95
CA GLY A 169 -30.86 18.36 -7.50
C GLY A 169 -31.14 19.31 -8.66
N VAL A 170 -30.28 19.33 -9.67
CA VAL A 170 -30.47 20.14 -10.89
C VAL A 170 -31.68 19.64 -11.69
N VAL A 171 -31.81 18.33 -11.90
CA VAL A 171 -32.96 17.74 -12.59
C VAL A 171 -34.27 18.05 -11.87
N GLY A 172 -34.29 17.92 -10.54
CA GLY A 172 -35.45 18.27 -9.70
C GLY A 172 -35.82 19.75 -9.79
N ALA A 173 -34.83 20.65 -9.79
CA ALA A 173 -35.06 22.08 -9.95
C ALA A 173 -35.67 22.42 -11.32
N ILE A 174 -35.20 21.79 -12.41
CA ILE A 174 -35.75 21.97 -13.76
C ILE A 174 -37.19 21.44 -13.84
N ALA A 175 -37.44 20.24 -13.30
CA ALA A 175 -38.78 19.64 -13.29
C ALA A 175 -39.80 20.52 -12.54
N ARG A 176 -39.39 21.14 -11.41
CA ARG A 176 -40.24 22.07 -10.65
C ARG A 176 -40.64 23.30 -11.48
N ARG A 177 -39.71 23.88 -12.25
CA ARG A 177 -39.99 25.06 -13.09
C ARG A 177 -41.02 24.76 -14.19
N ARG A 178 -41.01 23.54 -14.76
CA ARG A 178 -41.97 23.14 -15.82
C ARG A 178 -43.41 22.97 -15.33
N LYS A 179 -43.63 22.73 -14.04
CA LYS A 179 -44.99 22.64 -13.46
C LYS A 179 -45.61 24.00 -13.13
N GLN A 180 -44.81 25.07 -13.10
CA GLN A 180 -45.25 26.42 -12.73
C GLN A 180 -45.49 27.32 -13.94
N ALA A 181 -45.22 26.82 -15.15
CA ALA A 181 -45.56 27.43 -16.43
C ALA A 181 -46.75 26.68 -17.04
#